data_AF-A0A3D3C0H4-F1
#
_entry.id   AF-A0A3D3C0H4-F1
#
_cell.length_a   1.000
_cell.length_b   1.000
_cell.length_c   1.000
_cell.angle_alpha   90.00
_cell.angle_beta   90.00
_cell.angle_gamma   90.00
#
_symmetry.space_group_name_H-M   'P 1'
#
loop_
_entity.id
_entity.type
_entity.pdbx_description
1 polymer ?
#
loop_
_entity_poly.entity_id
_entity_poly.type
_entity_poly.pdbx_seq_one_letter_code
_entity_poly.pdbx_strand_id
1 'polypeptide(L)'
;PEHSLSSPLAEIPRLGVEPLGAFLFKQADLRRESFQLAESSAGYWGRRSMFFTASKPIMVAEFFNPGRKLNRLLMKIAGTEVSGMSIF
;
A
#
# COMPACT_ATOMS: atom_id res chain seq x y z
N PRO A 1 -8.16 -0.35 -14.08
CA PRO A 1 -8.66 0.08 -15.41
C PRO A 1 -10.07 -0.50 -15.66
N GLU A 2 -10.88 0.08 -16.55
CA GLU A 2 -12.25 -0.41 -16.80
C GLU A 2 -12.27 -1.88 -17.22
N HIS A 3 -11.34 -2.28 -18.09
CA HIS A 3 -11.21 -3.65 -18.56
C HIS A 3 -10.82 -4.66 -17.46
N SER A 4 -10.46 -4.22 -16.26
CA SER A 4 -10.26 -5.10 -15.09
C SER A 4 -11.58 -5.54 -14.48
N LEU A 5 -12.66 -4.78 -14.67
CA LEU A 5 -14.01 -5.10 -14.21
C LEU A 5 -14.67 -6.23 -15.03
N SER A 6 -13.98 -6.76 -16.04
CA SER A 6 -14.40 -7.96 -16.79
C SER A 6 -13.78 -9.26 -16.23
N SER A 7 -13.33 -9.25 -14.97
CA SER A 7 -12.58 -10.34 -14.32
C SER A 7 -13.02 -10.48 -12.86
N PRO A 8 -12.45 -11.39 -12.06
CA PRO A 8 -12.75 -11.46 -10.62
C PRO A 8 -12.61 -10.11 -9.89
N LEU A 9 -11.77 -9.19 -10.40
CA LEU A 9 -11.63 -7.83 -9.85
C LEU A 9 -12.92 -6.99 -9.91
N ALA A 10 -13.95 -7.43 -10.65
CA ALA A 10 -15.28 -6.82 -10.66
C ALA A 10 -15.98 -6.85 -9.29
N GLU A 11 -15.57 -7.74 -8.38
CA GLU A 11 -16.11 -7.84 -7.03
C GLU A 11 -15.53 -6.79 -6.07
N ILE A 12 -14.42 -6.16 -6.42
CA ILE A 12 -13.71 -5.22 -5.54
C ILE A 12 -14.60 -4.05 -5.07
N PRO A 13 -15.41 -3.41 -5.94
CA PRO A 13 -16.35 -2.37 -5.50
C PRO A 13 -17.42 -2.86 -4.51
N ARG A 14 -17.61 -4.17 -4.36
CA ARG A 14 -18.67 -4.80 -3.55
C ARG A 14 -18.15 -5.47 -2.28
N LEU A 15 -16.85 -5.37 -1.97
CA LEU A 15 -16.25 -6.03 -0.80
C LEU A 15 -16.84 -5.59 0.55
N GLY A 16 -17.39 -4.39 0.62
CA GLY A 16 -17.96 -3.84 1.85
C GLY A 16 -16.91 -3.77 2.97
N VAL A 17 -17.02 -4.66 3.95
CA VAL A 17 -16.10 -4.75 5.11
C VAL A 17 -14.98 -5.77 4.93
N GLU A 18 -14.99 -6.56 3.85
CA GLU A 18 -13.91 -7.51 3.57
C GLU A 18 -12.63 -6.74 3.21
N PRO A 19 -11.49 -7.00 3.88
CA PRO A 19 -10.24 -6.36 3.53
C PRO A 19 -9.82 -6.73 2.10
N LEU A 20 -9.48 -5.73 1.28
CA LEU A 20 -9.01 -5.95 -0.10
C LEU A 20 -7.89 -6.99 -0.20
N GLY A 21 -6.95 -6.98 0.76
CA GLY A 21 -5.88 -7.97 0.82
C GLY A 21 -6.40 -9.40 0.96
N ALA A 22 -7.44 -9.64 1.77
CA ALA A 22 -8.04 -10.95 1.95
C ALA A 22 -8.63 -11.49 0.64
N PHE A 23 -9.25 -10.61 -0.17
CA PHE A 23 -9.75 -10.94 -1.49
C PHE A 23 -8.60 -11.25 -2.48
N LEU A 24 -7.59 -10.37 -2.56
CA LEU A 24 -6.48 -10.49 -3.51
C LEU A 24 -5.65 -11.76 -3.25
N PHE A 25 -5.33 -12.05 -1.98
CA PHE A 25 -4.47 -13.20 -1.63
C PHE A 25 -5.17 -14.56 -1.74
N LYS A 26 -6.48 -14.60 -2.00
CA LYS A 26 -7.20 -15.84 -2.37
C LYS A 26 -6.95 -16.26 -3.83
N GLN A 27 -6.47 -15.35 -4.69
CA GLN A 27 -6.27 -15.65 -6.11
C GLN A 27 -4.95 -16.41 -6.31
N ALA A 28 -5.02 -17.62 -6.86
CA ALA A 28 -3.85 -18.49 -7.02
C ALA A 28 -2.81 -17.92 -8.01
N ASP A 29 -3.24 -17.08 -8.96
CA ASP A 29 -2.40 -16.47 -9.98
C ASP A 29 -1.97 -15.03 -9.62
N LEU A 30 -2.19 -14.60 -8.37
CA LEU A 30 -1.84 -13.25 -7.94
C LEU A 30 -0.34 -13.01 -8.09
N ARG A 31 0.01 -12.03 -8.92
CA ARG A 31 1.37 -11.50 -9.05
C ARG A 31 1.41 -10.06 -8.58
N ARG A 32 2.43 -9.73 -7.79
CA ARG A 32 2.69 -8.36 -7.32
C ARG A 32 4.01 -7.85 -7.89
N GLU A 33 4.00 -6.66 -8.47
CA GLU A 33 5.23 -5.94 -8.84
C GLU A 33 5.89 -5.29 -7.62
N SER A 34 7.15 -4.88 -7.77
CA SER A 34 7.84 -4.07 -6.77
C SER A 34 7.03 -2.82 -6.41
N PHE A 35 7.05 -2.46 -5.14
CA PHE A 35 6.38 -1.26 -4.67
C PHE A 35 7.25 -0.02 -4.86
N GLN A 36 6.60 1.13 -5.04
CA GLN A 36 7.23 2.44 -4.97
C GLN A 36 6.83 3.12 -3.67
N LEU A 37 7.79 3.74 -2.99
CA LEU A 37 7.60 4.46 -1.74
C LEU A 37 7.63 5.98 -2.02
N ALA A 38 6.83 6.74 -1.29
CA ALA A 38 6.82 8.19 -1.34
C ALA A 38 6.57 8.77 0.05
N GLU A 39 7.09 9.97 0.29
CA GLU A 39 6.79 10.79 1.46
C GLU A 39 6.16 12.10 0.99
N SER A 40 5.09 12.53 1.65
CA SER A 40 4.48 13.84 1.42
C SER A 40 5.13 14.91 2.28
N SER A 41 5.03 16.18 1.88
CA SER A 41 5.48 17.32 2.71
C SER A 41 4.77 17.43 4.06
N ALA A 42 3.60 16.79 4.22
CA ALA A 42 2.85 16.73 5.47
C ALA A 42 3.25 15.54 6.37
N GLY A 43 4.32 14.82 6.06
CA GLY A 43 4.86 13.72 6.89
C GLY A 43 4.12 12.39 6.76
N TYR A 44 3.26 12.23 5.77
CA TYR A 44 2.66 10.94 5.43
C TYR A 44 3.63 10.13 4.58
N TRP A 45 3.78 8.85 4.93
CA TRP A 45 4.38 7.87 4.03
C TRP A 45 3.29 7.22 3.19
N GLY A 46 3.56 7.02 1.92
CA GLY A 46 2.70 6.27 1.02
C GLY A 46 3.50 5.23 0.27
N ARG A 47 2.82 4.16 -0.14
CA ARG A 47 3.37 3.23 -1.12
C ARG A 47 2.33 2.88 -2.17
N ARG A 48 2.79 2.51 -3.36
CA ARG A 48 1.93 1.92 -4.40
C ARG A 48 2.55 0.66 -4.99
N SER A 49 1.70 -0.30 -5.36
CA SER A 49 2.08 -1.50 -6.08
C SER A 49 1.05 -1.84 -7.15
N MET A 50 1.53 -2.41 -8.25
CA MET A 50 0.66 -3.12 -9.18
C MET A 50 0.49 -4.59 -8.78
N PHE A 51 -0.76 -5.02 -8.77
CA PHE A 51 -1.15 -6.43 -8.66
C PHE A 51 -1.79 -6.88 -9.98
N PHE A 52 -1.59 -8.15 -10.30
CA PHE A 52 -2.13 -8.81 -11.48
C PHE A 52 -2.78 -10.13 -11.07
N THR A 53 -4.00 -10.36 -11.53
CA THR A 53 -4.72 -11.64 -11.44
C THR A 53 -5.72 -11.68 -12.60
N ALA A 54 -6.01 -12.87 -13.12
CA ALA A 54 -6.78 -13.07 -14.34
C ALA A 54 -6.25 -12.26 -15.54
N SER A 55 -4.93 -12.06 -15.60
CA SER A 55 -4.25 -11.17 -16.58
C SER A 55 -4.75 -9.72 -16.55
N LYS A 56 -5.36 -9.28 -15.44
CA LYS A 56 -5.88 -7.92 -15.27
C LYS A 56 -5.11 -7.16 -14.19
N PRO A 57 -4.81 -5.87 -14.42
CA PRO A 57 -4.11 -5.04 -13.46
C PRO A 57 -5.06 -4.40 -12.42
N ILE A 58 -4.60 -4.30 -11.18
CA ILE A 58 -5.12 -3.36 -10.18
C ILE A 58 -3.98 -2.66 -9.40
N MET A 59 -4.06 -1.32 -9.31
CA MET A 59 -3.13 -0.53 -8.51
C MET A 59 -3.69 -0.40 -7.09
N VAL A 60 -2.85 -0.69 -6.10
CA VAL A 60 -3.16 -0.42 -4.70
C VAL A 60 -2.20 0.64 -4.20
N ALA A 61 -2.76 1.73 -3.66
CA ALA A 61 -2.01 2.78 -2.98
C ALA A 61 -2.44 2.81 -1.51
N GLU A 62 -1.47 2.81 -0.62
CA GLU A 62 -1.67 2.85 0.83
C GLU A 62 -0.97 4.09 1.37
N PHE A 63 -1.67 4.86 2.21
CA PHE A 63 -1.11 5.99 2.94
C PHE A 63 -1.10 5.64 4.43
N PHE A 64 0.05 5.83 5.06
CA PHE A 64 0.26 5.56 6.47
C PHE A 64 0.12 6.88 7.22
N ASN A 65 -0.87 6.96 8.10
CA ASN A 65 -1.06 8.15 8.92
C ASN A 65 0.19 8.44 9.76
N PRO A 66 0.58 9.72 9.88
CA PRO A 66 1.61 10.14 10.80
C PRO A 66 1.15 9.79 12.21
N GLY A 67 1.94 8.98 12.91
CA GLY A 67 1.55 8.44 14.20
C GLY A 67 2.71 7.73 14.88
N ARG A 68 2.60 7.55 16.21
CA ARG A 68 3.70 7.05 17.05
C ARG A 68 4.30 5.73 16.60
N LYS A 69 3.53 4.83 15.96
CA LYS A 69 4.02 3.54 15.47
C LYS A 69 4.89 3.65 14.23
N LEU A 70 4.51 4.47 13.24
CA LEU A 70 5.27 4.66 12.01
C LEU A 70 6.58 5.40 12.32
N ASN A 71 6.51 6.48 13.09
CA ASN A 71 7.70 7.20 13.53
C ASN A 71 8.66 6.27 14.29
N ARG A 72 8.15 5.44 15.22
CA ARG A 72 8.97 4.47 15.96
C ARG A 72 9.60 3.41 15.05
N LEU A 73 8.90 2.97 14.00
CA LEU A 73 9.43 1.99 13.05
C LEU A 73 10.54 2.63 12.18
N LEU A 74 10.31 3.85 11.69
CA LEU A 74 11.31 4.61 10.96
C LEU A 74 12.54 4.91 11.82
N MET A 75 12.36 5.30 13.09
CA MET A 75 13.47 5.52 14.04
C MET A 75 14.30 4.24 14.27
N LYS A 76 13.65 3.07 14.31
CA LYS A 76 14.34 1.78 14.43
C LYS A 76 15.11 1.40 13.17
N ILE A 77 14.59 1.72 11.98
CA ILE A 77 15.22 1.39 10.70
C ILE A 77 16.36 2.37 10.38
N ALA A 78 16.22 3.65 10.74
CA ALA A 78 17.21 4.70 10.52
C ALA A 78 18.34 4.74 11.56
N GLY A 79 18.25 3.95 12.64
CA GLY A 79 19.30 3.82 13.65
C GLY A 79 19.58 5.08 14.48
N THR A 80 18.64 6.03 14.57
CA THR A 80 18.87 7.34 15.19
C THR A 80 17.90 7.61 16.35
N GLU A 81 18.44 7.86 17.55
CA GLU A 81 17.73 8.57 18.63
C GLU A 81 17.68 10.06 18.28
N VAL A 82 16.48 10.63 18.15
CA VAL A 82 16.32 12.06 17.90
C VAL A 82 16.22 12.79 19.25
N SER A 83 17.38 13.16 19.79
CA SER A 83 17.47 14.32 20.69
C SER A 83 17.69 15.56 19.82
N GLY A 84 16.70 16.46 19.77
CA GLY A 84 16.80 17.76 19.12
C GLY A 84 16.68 17.72 17.59
N MET A 85 15.46 17.84 17.09
CA MET A 85 15.19 17.87 15.65
C MET A 85 15.45 19.28 15.08
N SER A 86 16.51 19.42 14.27
CA SER A 86 16.54 20.34 13.13
C SER A 86 16.92 19.50 11.91
N ILE A 87 15.99 19.36 10.97
CA ILE A 87 16.28 18.82 9.64
C ILE A 87 16.26 20.02 8.69
N PHE A 88 17.43 20.61 8.52
CA PHE A 88 17.85 21.23 7.26
C PHE A 88 19.06 20.45 6.79
#